data_AF-A0A9Q0HA34-F1
#
_entry.id   AF-A0A9Q0HA34-F1
#
_cell.length_a   1.000
_cell.length_b   1.000
_cell.length_c   1.000
_cell.angle_alpha   90.00
_cell.angle_beta   90.00
_cell.angle_gamma   90.00
#
_symmetry.space_group_name_H-M   'P 1'
#
loop_
_entity.id
_entity.type
_entity.pdbx_description
1 polymer ?
#
loop_
_entity_poly.entity_id
_entity_poly.type
_entity_poly.pdbx_seq_one_letter_code
_entity_poly.pdbx_strand_id
1 'polypeptide(L)'
;MLSSCFQGQSRLTVVLVDEEDCPSVEATQKKEQIIERMMDSKIHYPSRNDPESIELCYSDIDCLVPEAFLSSTIMNFYIRYLQRVVSLTGRATGGYHFFNTYFYKKLKEAVSCKKSEKDSFLKFRRWWKGVNMFQKAYIFLPIHEKQHWSLVIICNLDKDDESRQVILLHLDSLGYHPSSEIFENIRSFLKEEWKCLSEEVAAPDPSIGDREWRNLRNKIDERKITVPQQKNHYDCGIFVLYFMERFIEEVPERLKKKDLAMFGKHWFKPEEASRMRGRIRELLLDVFENAKMEDFSRESSPASSASAAVECSEDHSDSLHMIWTECDI
;
A
#
# COMPACT_ATOMS: atom_id res chain seq x y z
N MET A 1 32.47 79.84 8.15
CA MET A 1 32.84 80.32 9.50
C MET A 1 31.58 80.48 10.31
N LEU A 2 31.64 80.11 11.59
CA LEU A 2 30.71 80.39 12.71
C LEU A 2 29.48 79.48 12.89
N SER A 3 29.72 78.40 13.63
CA SER A 3 29.09 77.99 14.90
C SER A 3 27.79 78.67 15.37
N SER A 4 26.79 77.83 15.73
CA SER A 4 26.05 77.97 16.99
C SER A 4 25.34 76.66 17.38
N CYS A 5 25.65 76.15 18.58
CA CYS A 5 24.90 75.14 19.33
C CYS A 5 23.50 75.64 19.74
N PHE A 6 22.51 74.74 19.90
CA PHE A 6 21.76 74.57 21.16
C PHE A 6 20.95 73.26 21.19
N GLN A 7 20.78 72.73 22.40
CA GLN A 7 20.35 71.38 22.78
C GLN A 7 18.85 71.08 22.56
N GLY A 8 18.51 69.80 22.38
CA GLY A 8 17.14 69.29 22.47
C GLY A 8 17.10 67.77 22.64
N GLN A 9 16.56 67.32 23.76
CA GLN A 9 16.51 65.94 24.28
C GLN A 9 15.69 64.94 23.43
N SER A 10 16.21 63.71 23.39
CA SER A 10 15.52 62.39 23.34
C SER A 10 14.03 62.32 22.96
N ARG A 11 13.75 61.59 21.86
CA ARG A 11 12.71 60.54 21.84
C ARG A 11 12.96 59.57 20.68
N LEU A 12 13.57 58.44 20.97
CA LEU A 12 13.50 57.25 20.12
C LEU A 12 12.07 56.70 20.25
N THR A 13 11.28 56.84 19.19
CA THR A 13 10.00 56.13 19.05
C THR A 13 10.32 54.67 18.81
N VAL A 14 10.29 53.86 19.87
CA VAL A 14 10.30 52.40 19.76
C VAL A 14 8.95 52.01 19.17
N VAL A 15 8.96 51.62 17.90
CA VAL A 15 7.83 50.91 17.29
C VAL A 15 7.86 49.51 17.88
N LEU A 16 6.91 49.23 18.78
CA LEU A 16 6.62 47.89 19.26
C LEU A 16 6.13 47.09 18.04
N VAL A 17 6.95 46.14 17.58
CA VAL A 17 6.51 45.11 16.65
C VAL A 17 5.85 44.05 17.53
N ASP A 18 4.55 43.86 17.36
CA ASP A 18 3.76 42.86 18.07
C ASP A 18 4.46 41.50 18.00
N GLU A 19 4.71 40.92 19.19
CA GLU A 19 5.23 39.57 19.36
C GLU A 19 4.19 38.58 18.84
N GLU A 20 4.59 37.72 17.89
CA GLU A 20 3.73 36.64 17.41
C GLU A 20 3.39 35.66 18.54
N ASP A 21 2.11 35.27 18.58
CA ASP A 21 1.52 34.33 19.55
C ASP A 21 2.34 33.04 19.71
N CYS A 22 2.89 32.85 20.90
CA CYS A 22 3.52 31.60 21.32
C CYS A 22 2.42 30.55 21.58
N PRO A 23 2.45 29.34 20.97
CA PRO A 23 1.50 28.29 21.33
C PRO A 23 1.65 27.94 22.82
N SER A 24 0.55 27.99 23.57
CA SER A 24 0.56 27.88 25.02
C SER A 24 1.20 26.57 25.51
N VAL A 25 2.10 26.68 26.48
CA VAL A 25 2.84 25.57 27.10
C VAL A 25 1.90 24.45 27.58
N GLU A 26 0.69 24.80 28.03
CA GLU A 26 -0.34 23.84 28.47
C GLU A 26 -0.90 22.95 27.34
N ALA A 27 -1.01 23.46 26.12
CA ALA A 27 -1.50 22.69 24.97
C ALA A 27 -0.45 21.65 24.53
N THR A 28 0.83 22.03 24.54
CA THR A 28 1.97 21.14 24.26
C THR A 28 2.08 20.05 25.33
N GLN A 29 1.93 20.40 26.61
CA GLN A 29 2.05 19.46 27.71
C GLN A 29 0.87 18.46 27.78
N LYS A 30 -0.36 18.90 27.45
CA LYS A 30 -1.51 17.99 27.26
C LYS A 30 -1.31 17.05 26.09
N LYS A 31 -0.77 17.55 24.97
CA LYS A 31 -0.48 16.74 23.78
C LYS A 31 0.58 15.67 24.08
N GLU A 32 1.64 16.01 24.80
CA GLU A 32 2.69 15.08 25.24
C GLU A 32 2.16 13.99 26.19
N GLN A 33 1.31 14.33 27.17
CA GLN A 33 0.69 13.33 28.05
C GLN A 33 -0.29 12.40 27.32
N ILE A 34 -0.98 12.89 26.29
CA ILE A 34 -1.85 12.07 25.42
C ILE A 34 -1.00 11.11 24.58
N ILE A 35 0.11 11.59 24.02
CA ILE A 35 1.07 10.80 23.25
C ILE A 35 1.65 9.69 24.12
N GLU A 36 2.06 9.98 25.35
CA GLU A 36 2.65 9.00 26.28
C GLU A 36 1.65 7.89 26.64
N ARG A 37 0.37 8.23 26.86
CA ARG A 37 -0.73 7.25 27.04
C ARG A 37 -1.10 6.50 25.74
N MET A 38 -0.67 6.99 24.58
CA MET A 38 -0.91 6.38 23.28
C MET A 38 0.19 5.40 22.88
N MET A 39 1.39 5.49 23.45
CA MET A 39 2.55 4.68 23.02
C MET A 39 2.29 3.18 23.05
N ASP A 40 1.47 2.69 23.99
CA ASP A 40 1.11 1.26 24.11
C ASP A 40 -0.18 0.87 23.36
N SER A 41 -0.83 1.82 22.67
CA SER A 41 -2.10 1.57 21.99
C SER A 41 -1.89 0.79 20.69
N LYS A 42 -2.68 -0.27 20.52
CA LYS A 42 -2.73 -1.10 19.30
C LYS A 42 -4.10 -1.02 18.65
N ILE A 43 -4.13 -0.74 17.36
CA ILE A 43 -5.36 -0.68 16.57
C ILE A 43 -5.27 -1.62 15.37
N HIS A 44 -6.40 -1.93 14.74
CA HIS A 44 -6.45 -2.71 13.51
C HIS A 44 -7.11 -1.88 12.42
N TYR A 45 -6.38 -1.60 11.35
CA TYR A 45 -6.89 -0.83 10.22
C TYR A 45 -7.28 -1.75 9.06
N PRO A 46 -8.47 -1.58 8.44
CA PRO A 46 -9.49 -0.58 8.79
C PRO A 46 -10.34 -0.97 10.00
N SER A 47 -10.46 -2.27 10.30
CA SER A 47 -11.14 -2.78 11.50
C SER A 47 -10.66 -4.20 11.82
N ARG A 48 -10.90 -4.69 13.05
CA ARG A 48 -10.54 -6.06 13.46
C ARG A 48 -11.25 -7.17 12.68
N ASN A 49 -12.40 -6.86 12.09
CA ASN A 49 -13.22 -7.83 11.34
C ASN A 49 -12.80 -7.93 9.88
N ASP A 50 -11.91 -7.05 9.42
CA ASP A 50 -11.39 -7.09 8.06
C ASP A 50 -10.34 -8.22 7.94
N PRO A 51 -10.50 -9.18 7.00
CA PRO A 51 -9.57 -10.30 6.84
C PRO A 51 -8.18 -9.88 6.38
N GLU A 52 -8.04 -8.68 5.81
CA GLU A 52 -6.77 -8.07 5.41
C GLU A 52 -6.38 -6.91 6.34
N SER A 53 -6.87 -6.93 7.59
CA SER A 53 -6.54 -5.91 8.57
C SER A 53 -5.06 -5.85 8.90
N ILE A 54 -4.60 -4.65 9.23
CA ILE A 54 -3.22 -4.35 9.58
C ILE A 54 -3.20 -3.90 11.03
N GLU A 55 -2.49 -4.64 11.87
CA GLU A 55 -2.20 -4.21 13.24
C GLU A 55 -1.20 -3.05 13.20
N LEU A 56 -1.55 -1.96 13.88
CA LEU A 56 -0.73 -0.76 14.01
C LEU A 56 -0.49 -0.47 15.48
N CYS A 57 0.77 -0.26 15.83
CA CYS A 57 1.19 0.27 17.11
C CYS A 57 1.50 1.76 16.97
N TYR A 58 1.26 2.55 18.01
CA TYR A 58 1.58 3.98 17.95
C TYR A 58 3.06 4.24 17.65
N SER A 59 3.96 3.39 18.15
CA SER A 59 5.39 3.42 17.85
C SER A 59 5.75 3.17 16.37
N ASP A 60 4.85 2.59 15.56
CA ASP A 60 5.10 2.46 14.11
C ASP A 60 5.18 3.84 13.42
N ILE A 61 4.58 4.88 14.02
CA ILE A 61 4.65 6.27 13.54
C ILE A 61 6.10 6.78 13.57
N ASP A 62 6.97 6.24 14.42
CA ASP A 62 8.35 6.69 14.54
C ASP A 62 9.14 6.50 13.23
N CYS A 63 8.74 5.57 12.36
CA CYS A 63 9.39 5.42 11.05
C CYS A 63 9.07 6.58 10.07
N LEU A 64 8.15 7.47 10.44
CA LEU A 64 7.79 8.69 9.69
C LEU A 64 8.51 9.94 10.20
N VAL A 65 9.34 9.85 11.25
CA VAL A 65 10.23 10.98 11.62
C VAL A 65 11.22 11.26 10.47
N PRO A 66 11.78 12.48 10.39
CA PRO A 66 12.79 12.79 9.39
C PRO A 66 13.94 11.78 9.42
N GLU A 67 14.47 11.46 8.24
CA GLU A 67 15.62 10.57 8.05
C GLU A 67 15.40 9.07 8.37
N ALA A 68 14.22 8.69 8.86
CA ALA A 68 13.88 7.29 9.09
C ALA A 68 13.37 6.57 7.83
N PHE A 69 13.71 5.29 7.72
CA PHE A 69 13.18 4.38 6.69
C PHE A 69 11.79 3.90 7.08
N LEU A 70 10.88 3.82 6.10
CA LEU A 70 9.56 3.26 6.35
C LEU A 70 9.61 1.77 6.66
N SER A 71 8.84 1.38 7.67
CA SER A 71 8.60 -0.03 8.01
C SER A 71 7.58 -0.66 7.05
N SER A 72 7.62 -1.98 6.94
CA SER A 72 6.58 -2.74 6.20
C SER A 72 5.18 -2.47 6.75
N THR A 73 5.02 -2.23 8.06
CA THR A 73 3.72 -1.95 8.68
C THR A 73 3.10 -0.67 8.09
N ILE A 74 3.87 0.42 8.06
CA ILE A 74 3.39 1.70 7.51
C ILE A 74 3.21 1.66 6.00
N MET A 75 4.09 0.94 5.28
CA MET A 75 3.90 0.70 3.85
C MET A 75 2.57 -0.02 3.56
N ASN A 76 2.30 -1.12 4.27
CA ASN A 76 1.07 -1.87 4.09
C ASN A 76 -0.17 -1.07 4.51
N PHE A 77 -0.08 -0.28 5.59
CA PHE A 77 -1.16 0.60 6.02
C PHE A 77 -1.56 1.55 4.90
N TYR A 78 -0.60 2.25 4.29
CA TYR A 78 -0.92 3.20 3.23
C TYR A 78 -1.42 2.50 1.97
N ILE A 79 -0.89 1.32 1.63
CA ILE A 79 -1.43 0.48 0.55
C ILE A 79 -2.91 0.14 0.83
N ARG A 80 -3.25 -0.23 2.07
CA ARG A 80 -4.64 -0.52 2.46
C ARG A 80 -5.52 0.73 2.42
N TYR A 81 -4.98 1.90 2.77
CA TYR A 81 -5.65 3.18 2.61
C TYR A 81 -5.96 3.45 1.13
N LEU A 82 -4.99 3.30 0.22
CA LEU A 82 -5.19 3.46 -1.22
C LEU A 82 -6.23 2.48 -1.79
N GLN A 83 -6.20 1.20 -1.36
CA GLN A 83 -7.21 0.21 -1.73
C GLN A 83 -8.63 0.68 -1.38
N ARG A 84 -8.81 1.27 -0.20
CA ARG A 84 -10.11 1.82 0.22
C ARG A 84 -10.52 3.04 -0.61
N VAL A 85 -9.59 3.97 -0.87
CA VAL A 85 -9.86 5.13 -1.75
C VAL A 85 -10.31 4.68 -3.13
N VAL A 86 -9.63 3.70 -3.74
CA VAL A 86 -10.03 3.12 -5.04
C VAL A 86 -11.43 2.49 -4.96
N SER A 87 -11.73 1.79 -3.86
CA SER A 87 -13.02 1.13 -3.69
C SER A 87 -14.18 2.12 -3.53
N LEU A 88 -13.94 3.26 -2.87
CA LEU A 88 -14.93 4.32 -2.63
C LEU A 88 -15.16 5.21 -3.86
N THR A 89 -14.15 5.43 -4.68
CA THR A 89 -14.23 6.31 -5.86
C THR A 89 -14.97 5.68 -7.04
N GLY A 90 -15.48 4.45 -6.91
CA GLY A 90 -16.28 3.78 -7.94
C GLY A 90 -15.50 3.39 -9.20
N ARG A 91 -14.17 3.57 -9.21
CA ARG A 91 -13.32 2.91 -10.21
C ARG A 91 -13.52 1.42 -10.06
N ALA A 92 -13.77 0.72 -11.18
CA ALA A 92 -14.16 -0.69 -11.19
C ALA A 92 -13.38 -1.47 -10.12
N THR A 93 -14.07 -1.87 -9.05
CA THR A 93 -13.50 -2.49 -7.83
C THR A 93 -12.73 -3.77 -8.14
N GLY A 94 -12.87 -4.31 -9.36
CA GLY A 94 -12.11 -5.43 -9.90
C GLY A 94 -10.83 -5.07 -10.67
N GLY A 95 -10.56 -3.80 -10.99
CA GLY A 95 -9.46 -3.39 -11.87
C GLY A 95 -8.09 -3.32 -11.19
N TYR A 96 -8.03 -3.17 -9.88
CA TYR A 96 -6.78 -3.02 -9.15
C TYR A 96 -6.52 -4.24 -8.26
N HIS A 97 -5.26 -4.59 -8.08
CA HIS A 97 -4.80 -5.52 -7.06
C HIS A 97 -3.51 -4.99 -6.45
N PHE A 98 -3.36 -5.13 -5.14
CA PHE A 98 -2.17 -4.67 -4.43
C PHE A 98 -1.64 -5.83 -3.60
N PHE A 99 -0.40 -6.20 -3.85
CA PHE A 99 0.31 -7.11 -2.98
C PHE A 99 0.85 -6.36 -1.77
N ASN A 100 0.84 -7.04 -0.62
CA ASN A 100 1.56 -6.56 0.55
C ASN A 100 3.08 -6.59 0.31
N THR A 101 3.82 -5.94 1.18
CA THR A 101 5.29 -5.80 1.06
C THR A 101 6.08 -7.09 1.20
N TYR A 102 5.47 -8.18 1.67
CA TYR A 102 6.14 -9.46 1.92
C TYR A 102 6.09 -10.40 0.72
N PHE A 103 5.17 -10.14 -0.22
CA PHE A 103 4.90 -11.02 -1.35
C PHE A 103 6.13 -11.24 -2.22
N TYR A 104 6.84 -10.18 -2.63
CA TYR A 104 7.95 -10.32 -3.56
C TYR A 104 9.09 -11.20 -3.03
N LYS A 105 9.41 -11.06 -1.73
CA LYS A 105 10.42 -11.91 -1.08
C LYS A 105 10.04 -13.39 -1.19
N LYS A 106 8.79 -13.71 -0.89
CA LYS A 106 8.25 -15.07 -0.99
C LYS A 106 8.17 -15.57 -2.43
N LEU A 107 7.84 -14.67 -3.36
CA LEU A 107 7.84 -14.99 -4.78
C LEU A 107 9.24 -15.39 -5.24
N LYS A 108 10.25 -14.60 -4.89
CA LYS A 108 11.65 -14.86 -5.26
C LYS A 108 12.12 -16.22 -4.73
N GLU A 109 11.78 -16.55 -3.48
CA GLU A 109 12.02 -17.87 -2.89
C GLU A 109 11.35 -18.99 -3.72
N ALA A 110 10.08 -18.82 -4.08
CA ALA A 110 9.31 -19.81 -4.83
C ALA A 110 9.83 -20.03 -6.27
N VAL A 111 10.20 -18.97 -7.00
CA VAL A 111 10.64 -19.08 -8.40
C VAL A 111 12.12 -19.47 -8.55
N SER A 112 12.94 -19.26 -7.53
CA SER A 112 14.36 -19.65 -7.53
C SER A 112 14.55 -21.17 -7.41
N CYS A 113 13.57 -21.89 -6.84
CA CYS A 113 13.60 -23.34 -6.65
C CYS A 113 13.43 -24.09 -7.98
N LYS A 114 14.54 -24.29 -8.70
CA LYS A 114 14.57 -25.10 -9.93
C LYS A 114 14.48 -26.60 -9.58
N LYS A 115 13.32 -27.20 -9.84
CA LYS A 115 13.10 -28.61 -10.31
C LYS A 115 12.35 -29.64 -9.45
N SER A 116 11.93 -29.45 -8.20
CA SER A 116 11.27 -30.57 -7.47
C SER A 116 9.92 -30.31 -6.79
N GLU A 117 9.39 -29.09 -6.75
CA GLU A 117 8.11 -28.87 -6.07
C GLU A 117 7.20 -27.91 -6.84
N LYS A 118 6.45 -28.43 -7.83
CA LYS A 118 5.19 -27.78 -8.26
C LYS A 118 4.34 -27.40 -7.02
N ASP A 119 4.42 -28.23 -5.98
CA ASP A 119 3.77 -28.03 -4.68
C ASP A 119 4.16 -26.73 -3.98
N SER A 120 5.39 -26.24 -4.12
CA SER A 120 5.84 -25.02 -3.45
C SER A 120 5.13 -23.78 -4.01
N PHE A 121 5.02 -23.70 -5.34
CA PHE A 121 4.26 -22.62 -5.99
C PHE A 121 2.76 -22.74 -5.70
N LEU A 122 2.19 -23.95 -5.72
CA LEU A 122 0.78 -24.17 -5.39
C LEU A 122 0.44 -23.79 -3.94
N LYS A 123 1.35 -24.05 -2.99
CA LYS A 123 1.23 -23.58 -1.60
C LYS A 123 1.29 -22.05 -1.54
N PHE A 124 2.21 -21.43 -2.29
CA PHE A 124 2.36 -19.98 -2.35
C PHE A 124 1.14 -19.30 -3.00
N ARG A 125 0.53 -19.93 -4.01
CA ARG A 125 -0.68 -19.47 -4.73
C ARG A 125 -1.87 -19.19 -3.83
N ARG A 126 -1.88 -19.74 -2.60
CA ARG A 126 -2.87 -19.40 -1.57
C ARG A 126 -2.95 -17.89 -1.28
N TRP A 127 -1.84 -17.16 -1.44
CA TRP A 127 -1.77 -15.71 -1.21
C TRP A 127 -2.66 -14.90 -2.14
N TRP A 128 -3.03 -15.44 -3.30
CA TRP A 128 -3.95 -14.79 -4.23
C TRP A 128 -5.04 -15.73 -4.73
N LYS A 129 -5.41 -16.73 -3.91
CA LYS A 129 -6.47 -17.67 -4.25
C LYS A 129 -7.77 -16.92 -4.50
N GLY A 130 -8.44 -17.24 -5.62
CA GLY A 130 -9.68 -16.57 -6.03
C GLY A 130 -9.48 -15.24 -6.77
N VAL A 131 -8.23 -14.79 -6.95
CA VAL A 131 -7.91 -13.58 -7.72
C VAL A 131 -7.30 -13.99 -9.06
N ASN A 132 -8.00 -13.73 -10.16
CA ASN A 132 -7.43 -13.88 -11.49
C ASN A 132 -6.58 -12.65 -11.85
N MET A 133 -5.25 -12.81 -11.80
CA MET A 133 -4.30 -11.74 -12.07
C MET A 133 -4.44 -11.14 -13.47
N PHE A 134 -4.79 -11.95 -14.48
CA PHE A 134 -4.91 -11.49 -15.87
C PHE A 134 -6.21 -10.72 -16.15
N GLN A 135 -7.14 -10.69 -15.20
CA GLN A 135 -8.36 -9.88 -15.30
C GLN A 135 -8.20 -8.47 -14.70
N LYS A 136 -7.22 -8.31 -13.79
CA LYS A 136 -6.87 -7.01 -13.20
C LYS A 136 -6.33 -6.08 -14.29
N ALA A 137 -6.57 -4.78 -14.18
CA ALA A 137 -5.92 -3.75 -15.00
C ALA A 137 -4.52 -3.46 -14.49
N TYR A 138 -4.40 -3.29 -13.17
CA TYR A 138 -3.16 -2.89 -12.52
C TYR A 138 -2.90 -3.76 -11.32
N ILE A 139 -1.68 -4.27 -11.22
CA ILE A 139 -1.21 -5.02 -10.06
C ILE A 139 0.01 -4.30 -9.50
N PHE A 140 -0.10 -3.83 -8.26
CA PHE A 140 0.97 -3.14 -7.55
C PHE A 140 1.77 -4.14 -6.72
N LEU A 141 3.08 -4.11 -6.90
CA LEU A 141 4.01 -5.02 -6.26
C LEU A 141 5.17 -4.23 -5.65
N PRO A 142 5.09 -3.87 -4.36
CA PRO A 142 6.23 -3.32 -3.62
C PRO A 142 7.39 -4.32 -3.59
N ILE A 143 8.60 -3.81 -3.82
CA ILE A 143 9.84 -4.57 -3.76
C ILE A 143 10.66 -4.04 -2.58
N HIS A 144 10.99 -4.92 -1.63
CA HIS A 144 11.85 -4.60 -0.50
C HIS A 144 13.04 -5.54 -0.44
N GLU A 145 14.23 -5.06 -0.81
CA GLU A 145 15.47 -5.79 -0.66
C GLU A 145 16.58 -4.83 -0.21
N LYS A 146 17.53 -5.32 0.59
CA LYS A 146 18.74 -4.56 1.00
C LYS A 146 18.43 -3.15 1.54
N GLN A 147 17.40 -3.03 2.38
CA GLN A 147 16.95 -1.76 2.98
C GLN A 147 16.50 -0.69 1.96
N HIS A 148 16.10 -1.11 0.77
CA HIS A 148 15.63 -0.23 -0.30
C HIS A 148 14.24 -0.64 -0.77
N TRP A 149 13.41 0.36 -1.06
CA TRP A 149 12.08 0.17 -1.61
C TRP A 149 12.03 0.59 -3.08
N SER A 150 11.48 -0.28 -3.93
CA SER A 150 11.07 0.08 -5.28
C SER A 150 9.68 -0.50 -5.59
N LEU A 151 9.13 -0.19 -6.76
CA LEU A 151 7.80 -0.62 -7.15
C LEU A 151 7.81 -1.27 -8.51
N VAL A 152 7.11 -2.40 -8.64
CA VAL A 152 6.65 -2.89 -9.94
C VAL A 152 5.15 -2.71 -10.07
N ILE A 153 4.73 -2.25 -11.24
CA ILE A 153 3.31 -2.21 -11.65
C ILE A 153 3.16 -3.11 -12.87
N ILE A 154 2.33 -4.16 -12.75
CA ILE A 154 1.92 -5.00 -13.88
C ILE A 154 0.67 -4.37 -14.47
N CYS A 155 0.76 -3.92 -15.72
CA CYS A 155 -0.36 -3.35 -16.45
C CYS A 155 -0.85 -4.39 -17.47
N ASN A 156 -2.06 -4.91 -17.29
CA ASN A 156 -2.71 -5.75 -18.30
C ASN A 156 -3.54 -4.87 -19.23
N LEU A 157 -3.17 -4.88 -20.50
CA LEU A 157 -3.82 -4.07 -21.52
C LEU A 157 -5.17 -4.69 -21.90
N ASP A 158 -6.02 -3.87 -22.50
CA ASP A 158 -7.41 -4.20 -22.81
C ASP A 158 -7.55 -5.45 -23.70
N LYS A 159 -8.68 -6.15 -23.56
CA LYS A 159 -9.03 -7.38 -24.28
C LYS A 159 -9.43 -7.13 -25.74
N ASP A 160 -9.85 -5.92 -26.07
CA ASP A 160 -10.28 -5.53 -27.42
C ASP A 160 -9.11 -5.45 -28.41
N ASP A 161 -7.88 -5.43 -27.90
CA ASP A 161 -6.69 -5.69 -28.69
C ASP A 161 -6.44 -7.21 -28.62
N GLU A 162 -6.66 -7.92 -29.75
CA GLU A 162 -6.46 -9.38 -29.88
C GLU A 162 -5.08 -9.88 -29.40
N SER A 163 -4.18 -8.96 -29.07
CA SER A 163 -2.87 -9.25 -28.53
C SER A 163 -2.84 -9.67 -27.04
N ARG A 164 -3.74 -9.30 -26.11
CA ARG A 164 -3.53 -9.55 -24.64
C ARG A 164 -2.10 -9.22 -24.20
N GLN A 165 -1.77 -7.94 -24.21
CA GLN A 165 -0.43 -7.45 -23.86
C GLN A 165 -0.30 -7.16 -22.36
N VAL A 166 0.90 -7.40 -21.81
CA VAL A 166 1.26 -7.03 -20.44
C VAL A 166 2.45 -6.08 -20.48
N ILE A 167 2.42 -5.00 -19.70
CA ILE A 167 3.57 -4.10 -19.51
C ILE A 167 4.03 -4.20 -18.05
N LEU A 168 5.32 -4.44 -17.84
CA LEU A 168 5.96 -4.42 -16.52
C LEU A 168 6.69 -3.09 -16.35
N LEU A 169 6.18 -2.23 -15.47
CA LEU A 169 6.81 -0.96 -15.12
C LEU A 169 7.61 -1.14 -13.84
N HIS A 170 8.92 -0.88 -13.86
CA HIS A 170 9.74 -0.80 -12.66
C HIS A 170 10.11 0.65 -12.35
N LEU A 171 9.70 1.11 -11.17
CA LEU A 171 9.89 2.47 -10.67
C LEU A 171 10.81 2.42 -9.45
N ASP A 172 11.93 3.12 -9.53
CA ASP A 172 12.95 3.14 -8.49
C ASP A 172 13.53 4.56 -8.37
N SER A 173 13.37 5.17 -7.19
CA SER A 173 13.77 6.56 -6.91
C SER A 173 15.28 6.74 -6.69
N LEU A 174 16.02 5.64 -6.51
CA LEU A 174 17.49 5.62 -6.38
C LEU A 174 18.16 4.77 -7.48
N GLY A 175 17.40 3.91 -8.16
CA GLY A 175 17.88 3.04 -9.22
C GLY A 175 18.76 1.88 -8.74
N TYR A 176 18.68 1.52 -7.45
CA TYR A 176 19.52 0.49 -6.82
C TYR A 176 19.10 -0.94 -7.16
N HIS A 177 17.82 -1.19 -7.42
CA HIS A 177 17.35 -2.54 -7.69
C HIS A 177 17.64 -3.00 -9.14
N PRO A 178 18.18 -4.21 -9.33
CA PRO A 178 18.46 -4.77 -10.66
C PRO A 178 17.14 -5.14 -11.36
N SER A 179 16.70 -4.29 -12.29
CA SER A 179 15.39 -4.46 -12.96
C SER A 179 15.30 -5.76 -13.75
N SER A 180 16.41 -6.25 -14.32
CA SER A 180 16.45 -7.51 -15.06
C SER A 180 16.09 -8.72 -14.18
N GLU A 181 16.64 -8.80 -12.98
CA GLU A 181 16.35 -9.89 -12.03
C GLU A 181 14.88 -9.83 -11.57
N ILE A 182 14.39 -8.63 -11.24
CA ILE A 182 12.98 -8.43 -10.86
C ILE A 182 12.05 -8.88 -11.98
N PHE A 183 12.30 -8.46 -13.22
CA PHE A 183 11.48 -8.86 -14.37
C PHE A 183 11.57 -10.36 -14.66
N GLU A 184 12.71 -11.01 -14.47
CA GLU A 184 12.84 -12.47 -14.58
C GLU A 184 11.98 -13.21 -13.54
N ASN A 185 11.98 -12.76 -12.30
CA ASN A 185 11.16 -13.33 -11.24
C ASN A 185 9.67 -13.16 -11.54
N ILE A 186 9.25 -11.98 -12.01
CA ILE A 186 7.85 -11.69 -12.35
C ILE A 186 7.41 -12.45 -13.62
N ARG A 187 8.29 -12.61 -14.61
CA ARG A 187 8.00 -13.48 -15.77
C ARG A 187 7.78 -14.93 -15.34
N SER A 188 8.57 -15.41 -14.40
CA SER A 188 8.43 -16.77 -13.86
C SER A 188 7.12 -16.91 -13.07
N PHE A 189 6.77 -15.91 -12.26
CA PHE A 189 5.47 -15.82 -11.60
C PHE A 189 4.29 -15.92 -12.58
N LEU A 190 4.26 -15.04 -13.58
CA LEU A 190 3.17 -14.99 -14.56
C LEU A 190 3.09 -16.29 -15.37
N LYS A 191 4.23 -16.94 -15.63
CA LYS A 191 4.29 -18.24 -16.31
C LYS A 191 3.58 -19.32 -15.50
N GLU A 192 3.95 -19.46 -14.23
CA GLU A 192 3.37 -20.49 -13.38
C GLU A 192 1.90 -20.21 -13.07
N GLU A 193 1.51 -18.94 -12.88
CA GLU A 193 0.09 -18.58 -12.74
C GLU A 193 -0.72 -18.89 -14.01
N TRP A 194 -0.16 -18.61 -15.20
CA TRP A 194 -0.83 -18.95 -16.46
C TRP A 194 -1.06 -20.45 -16.58
N LYS A 195 -0.05 -21.27 -16.29
CA LYS A 195 -0.19 -22.74 -16.30
C LYS A 195 -1.27 -23.22 -15.35
N CYS A 196 -1.29 -22.71 -14.12
CA CYS A 196 -2.29 -23.13 -13.14
C CYS A 196 -3.72 -22.76 -13.58
N LEU A 197 -3.93 -21.58 -14.18
CA LEU A 197 -5.23 -21.20 -14.73
C LEU A 197 -5.63 -22.03 -15.96
N SER A 198 -4.67 -22.40 -16.82
CA SER A 198 -4.94 -23.27 -17.97
C SER A 198 -5.34 -24.69 -17.55
N GLU A 199 -4.69 -25.25 -16.52
CA GLU A 199 -5.01 -26.56 -15.93
C GLU A 199 -6.41 -26.55 -15.26
N GLU A 200 -6.89 -25.40 -14.76
CA GLU A 200 -8.22 -25.26 -14.15
C GLU A 200 -9.37 -25.14 -15.17
N VAL A 201 -9.11 -24.61 -16.38
CA VAL A 201 -10.14 -24.26 -17.37
C VAL A 201 -10.27 -25.27 -18.52
N ALA A 202 -9.21 -25.98 -18.90
CA ALA A 202 -9.20 -26.85 -20.08
C ALA A 202 -8.57 -28.23 -19.82
N ALA A 203 -9.01 -29.24 -20.58
CA ALA A 203 -8.44 -30.59 -20.59
C ALA A 203 -6.91 -30.56 -20.86
N PRO A 204 -6.14 -31.54 -20.35
CA PRO A 204 -4.71 -31.45 -20.15
C PRO A 204 -3.94 -31.72 -21.44
N ASP A 205 -3.99 -30.81 -22.41
CA ASP A 205 -2.96 -30.76 -23.45
C ASP A 205 -1.90 -29.70 -23.05
N PRO A 206 -0.77 -30.11 -22.44
CA PRO A 206 0.29 -29.21 -22.01
C PRO A 206 0.88 -28.41 -23.19
N SER A 207 0.78 -28.93 -24.41
CA SER A 207 1.36 -28.32 -25.60
C SER A 207 0.63 -27.03 -26.02
N ILE A 208 -0.67 -26.92 -25.72
CA ILE A 208 -1.48 -25.72 -25.97
C ILE A 208 -1.11 -24.62 -24.98
N GLY A 209 -1.07 -24.93 -23.68
CA GLY A 209 -0.68 -23.99 -22.64
C GLY A 209 0.73 -23.41 -22.84
N ASP A 210 1.69 -24.24 -23.27
CA ASP A 210 3.04 -23.78 -23.59
C ASP A 210 3.09 -22.88 -24.84
N ARG A 211 2.26 -23.15 -25.86
CA ARG A 211 2.18 -22.30 -27.06
C ARG A 211 1.55 -20.95 -26.74
N GLU A 212 0.48 -20.94 -25.95
CA GLU A 212 -0.18 -19.71 -25.49
C GLU A 212 0.72 -18.89 -24.57
N TRP A 213 1.45 -19.53 -23.66
CA TRP A 213 2.45 -18.85 -22.84
C TRP A 213 3.59 -18.27 -23.69
N ARG A 214 4.12 -18.99 -24.69
CA ARG A 214 5.13 -18.44 -25.61
C ARG A 214 4.61 -17.18 -26.30
N ASN A 215 3.35 -17.18 -26.72
CA ASN A 215 2.72 -16.02 -27.33
C ASN A 215 2.56 -14.86 -26.34
N LEU A 216 2.12 -15.13 -25.11
CA LEU A 216 1.99 -14.12 -24.06
C LEU A 216 3.35 -13.55 -23.65
N ARG A 217 4.36 -14.40 -23.46
CA ARG A 217 5.74 -14.03 -23.12
C ARG A 217 6.31 -13.04 -24.13
N ASN A 218 6.10 -13.28 -25.42
CA ASN A 218 6.56 -12.39 -26.49
C ASN A 218 5.84 -11.03 -26.50
N LYS A 219 4.76 -10.91 -25.74
CA LYS A 219 3.95 -9.69 -25.60
C LYS A 219 4.15 -9.00 -24.26
N ILE A 220 4.99 -9.54 -23.36
CA ILE A 220 5.39 -8.85 -22.13
C ILE A 220 6.41 -7.77 -22.51
N ASP A 221 6.05 -6.51 -22.26
CA ASP A 221 6.93 -5.36 -22.47
C ASP A 221 7.50 -4.86 -21.14
N GLU A 222 8.82 -4.88 -21.01
CA GLU A 222 9.52 -4.51 -19.79
C GLU A 222 10.05 -3.07 -19.88
N ARG A 223 9.76 -2.26 -18.88
CA ARG A 223 10.10 -0.83 -18.85
C ARG A 223 10.64 -0.43 -17.48
N LYS A 224 11.93 -0.12 -17.42
CA LYS A 224 12.51 0.65 -16.31
C LYS A 224 12.19 2.13 -16.54
N ILE A 225 11.38 2.72 -15.67
CA ILE A 225 10.97 4.12 -15.80
C ILE A 225 11.97 5.01 -15.08
N THR A 226 12.49 6.02 -15.78
CA THR A 226 13.31 7.07 -15.17
C THR A 226 12.40 8.06 -14.46
N VAL A 227 11.92 7.70 -13.27
CA VAL A 227 11.08 8.55 -12.41
C VAL A 227 11.87 9.71 -11.80
N PRO A 228 11.22 10.76 -11.27
CA PRO A 228 11.89 11.78 -10.47
C PRO A 228 12.65 11.09 -9.32
N GLN A 229 13.95 11.36 -9.24
CA GLN A 229 14.82 10.70 -8.25
C GLN A 229 14.79 11.48 -6.94
N GLN A 230 14.86 10.75 -5.83
CA GLN A 230 15.00 11.37 -4.51
C GLN A 230 16.41 11.92 -4.33
N LYS A 231 16.53 12.98 -3.52
CA LYS A 231 17.84 13.60 -3.20
C LYS A 231 18.44 13.07 -1.88
N ASN A 232 17.62 12.45 -1.04
CA ASN A 232 18.03 11.84 0.22
C ASN A 232 18.08 10.31 0.11
N HIS A 233 18.48 9.62 1.18
CA HIS A 233 18.67 8.17 1.19
C HIS A 233 17.58 7.40 1.95
N TYR A 234 16.58 8.09 2.51
CA TYR A 234 15.60 7.51 3.46
C TYR A 234 14.15 7.53 2.95
N ASP A 235 13.85 8.31 1.90
CA ASP A 235 12.49 8.46 1.37
C ASP A 235 12.10 7.39 0.33
N CYS A 236 12.87 6.33 0.11
CA CYS A 236 12.54 5.36 -0.96
C CYS A 236 11.15 4.72 -0.78
N GLY A 237 10.75 4.43 0.47
CA GLY A 237 9.39 3.97 0.78
C GLY A 237 8.33 5.04 0.50
N ILE A 238 8.62 6.30 0.84
CA ILE A 238 7.75 7.45 0.55
C ILE A 238 7.57 7.62 -0.96
N PHE A 239 8.63 7.51 -1.75
CA PHE A 239 8.52 7.58 -3.20
C PHE A 239 7.68 6.44 -3.77
N VAL A 240 7.84 5.21 -3.26
CA VAL A 240 7.00 4.06 -3.68
C VAL A 240 5.52 4.31 -3.44
N LEU A 241 5.14 4.75 -2.24
CA LEU A 241 3.75 5.05 -1.92
C LEU A 241 3.20 6.21 -2.78
N TYR A 242 4.03 7.20 -3.10
CA TYR A 242 3.64 8.35 -3.91
C TYR A 242 3.47 7.97 -5.38
N PHE A 243 4.33 7.07 -5.89
CA PHE A 243 4.15 6.48 -7.21
C PHE A 243 2.80 5.77 -7.31
N MET A 244 2.39 5.01 -6.29
CA MET A 244 1.09 4.34 -6.28
C MET A 244 -0.07 5.34 -6.29
N GLU A 245 -0.06 6.32 -5.38
CA GLU A 245 -1.11 7.35 -5.26
C GLU A 245 -1.29 8.10 -6.58
N ARG A 246 -0.20 8.68 -7.11
CA ARG A 246 -0.24 9.42 -8.39
C ARG A 246 -0.64 8.54 -9.57
N PHE A 247 -0.11 7.31 -9.64
CA PHE A 247 -0.48 6.39 -10.71
C PHE A 247 -1.98 6.12 -10.68
N ILE A 248 -2.55 5.86 -9.51
CA ILE A 248 -4.00 5.68 -9.37
C ILE A 248 -4.73 6.93 -9.82
N GLU A 249 -4.33 8.13 -9.39
CA GLU A 249 -5.03 9.37 -9.74
C GLU A 249 -5.04 9.63 -11.26
N GLU A 250 -3.92 9.42 -11.94
CA GLU A 250 -3.71 9.87 -13.32
C GLU A 250 -3.99 8.80 -14.39
N VAL A 251 -3.85 7.52 -14.05
CA VAL A 251 -3.96 6.46 -15.07
C VAL A 251 -5.41 6.32 -15.56
N PRO A 252 -5.63 6.10 -16.88
CA PRO A 252 -6.94 5.68 -17.39
C PRO A 252 -7.35 4.32 -16.80
N GLU A 253 -8.59 3.90 -17.04
CA GLU A 253 -9.06 2.57 -16.60
C GLU A 253 -8.24 1.42 -17.20
N ARG A 254 -7.75 1.59 -18.44
CA ARG A 254 -6.83 0.68 -19.13
C ARG A 254 -5.74 1.48 -19.83
N LEU A 255 -4.49 1.14 -19.53
CA LEU A 255 -3.30 1.81 -20.06
C LEU A 255 -3.07 1.39 -21.51
N LYS A 256 -2.79 2.36 -22.40
CA LYS A 256 -2.31 2.10 -23.76
C LYS A 256 -0.83 2.45 -23.85
N LYS A 257 -0.11 1.90 -24.84
CA LYS A 257 1.33 2.18 -25.01
C LYS A 257 1.67 3.68 -25.11
N LYS A 258 0.82 4.45 -25.77
CA LYS A 258 1.00 5.91 -25.89
C LYS A 258 0.93 6.64 -24.54
N ASP A 259 0.18 6.08 -23.59
CA ASP A 259 -0.02 6.69 -22.27
C ASP A 259 1.24 6.55 -21.42
N LEU A 260 2.16 5.63 -21.74
CA LEU A 260 3.45 5.48 -21.05
C LEU A 260 4.28 6.77 -21.03
N ALA A 261 4.09 7.65 -22.00
CA ALA A 261 4.78 8.94 -22.06
C ALA A 261 4.42 9.88 -20.89
N MET A 262 3.34 9.60 -20.14
CA MET A 262 2.99 10.36 -18.93
C MET A 262 3.98 10.11 -17.78
N PHE A 263 4.66 8.96 -17.78
CA PHE A 263 5.63 8.60 -16.76
C PHE A 263 7.04 8.96 -17.20
N GLY A 264 7.82 9.57 -16.30
CA GLY A 264 9.21 9.89 -16.59
C GLY A 264 9.81 10.90 -15.62
N LYS A 265 10.94 11.50 -16.01
CA LYS A 265 11.78 12.32 -15.11
C LYS A 265 11.07 13.57 -14.60
N HIS A 266 10.06 14.03 -15.32
CA HIS A 266 9.27 15.22 -15.03
C HIS A 266 7.86 14.92 -14.55
N TRP A 267 7.58 13.66 -14.17
CA TRP A 267 6.25 13.22 -13.76
C TRP A 267 5.72 14.02 -12.56
N PHE A 268 6.60 14.38 -11.62
CA PHE A 268 6.28 15.23 -10.47
C PHE A 268 7.57 15.86 -9.91
N LYS A 269 7.45 16.85 -9.01
CA LYS A 269 8.61 17.39 -8.29
C LYS A 269 8.96 16.51 -7.08
N PRO A 270 10.22 16.11 -6.87
CA PRO A 270 10.63 15.28 -5.73
C PRO A 270 10.13 15.78 -4.36
N GLU A 271 10.01 17.09 -4.20
CA GLU A 271 9.53 17.74 -2.97
C GLU A 271 8.03 17.47 -2.70
N GLU A 272 7.24 17.11 -3.71
CA GLU A 272 5.86 16.64 -3.53
C GLU A 272 5.82 15.26 -2.87
N ALA A 273 6.66 14.32 -3.34
CA ALA A 273 6.77 13.00 -2.74
C ALA A 273 7.24 13.08 -1.29
N SER A 274 8.32 13.83 -1.01
CA SER A 274 8.82 13.97 0.37
C SER A 274 7.81 14.57 1.34
N ARG A 275 6.94 15.50 0.89
CA ARG A 275 5.86 16.05 1.73
C ARG A 275 4.82 15.01 2.15
N MET A 276 4.70 13.91 1.42
CA MET A 276 3.78 12.83 1.76
C MET A 276 4.12 12.15 3.10
N ARG A 277 5.37 12.25 3.58
CA ARG A 277 5.76 11.79 4.92
C ARG A 277 4.91 12.44 6.01
N GLY A 278 4.73 13.76 5.94
CA GLY A 278 3.86 14.50 6.86
C GLY A 278 2.39 14.09 6.74
N ARG A 279 1.90 13.96 5.50
CA ARG A 279 0.51 13.54 5.22
C ARG A 279 0.19 12.15 5.80
N ILE A 280 1.08 11.17 5.64
CA ILE A 280 0.88 9.82 6.20
C ILE A 280 0.87 9.87 7.72
N ARG A 281 1.76 10.68 8.31
CA ARG A 281 1.82 10.85 9.76
C ARG A 281 0.54 11.45 10.32
N GLU A 282 0.02 12.50 9.71
CA GLU A 282 -1.26 13.11 10.07
C GLU A 282 -2.41 12.11 9.94
N LEU A 283 -2.48 11.38 8.82
CA LEU A 283 -3.49 10.36 8.60
C LEU A 283 -3.45 9.25 9.67
N LEU A 284 -2.27 8.79 10.09
CA LEU A 284 -2.15 7.79 11.14
C LEU A 284 -2.63 8.32 12.49
N LEU A 285 -2.24 9.55 12.85
CA LEU A 285 -2.69 10.18 14.10
C LEU A 285 -4.22 10.25 14.13
N ASP A 286 -4.86 10.69 13.04
CA ASP A 286 -6.32 10.72 12.93
C ASP A 286 -6.93 9.32 13.09
N VAL A 287 -6.32 8.29 12.49
CA VAL A 287 -6.79 6.91 12.62
C VAL A 287 -6.68 6.40 14.07
N PHE A 288 -5.60 6.73 14.79
CA PHE A 288 -5.45 6.40 16.22
C PHE A 288 -6.42 7.16 17.12
N GLU A 289 -6.65 8.45 16.85
CA GLU A 289 -7.60 9.28 17.59
C GLU A 289 -9.05 8.76 17.43
N ASN A 290 -9.45 8.46 16.20
CA ASN A 290 -10.79 7.92 15.90
C ASN A 290 -11.03 6.55 16.55
N ALA A 291 -10.04 5.66 16.52
CA ALA A 291 -10.15 4.35 17.17
C ALA A 291 -10.39 4.47 18.68
N LYS A 292 -9.75 5.43 19.36
CA LYS A 292 -10.02 5.70 20.78
C LYS A 292 -11.43 6.19 21.03
N MET A 293 -11.95 7.10 20.20
CA MET A 293 -13.32 7.61 20.35
C MET A 293 -14.36 6.48 20.24
N GLU A 294 -14.14 5.52 19.34
CA GLU A 294 -15.00 4.34 19.24
C GLU A 294 -14.96 3.47 20.51
N ASP A 295 -13.77 3.24 21.08
CA ASP A 295 -13.62 2.42 22.27
C ASP A 295 -14.24 3.10 23.50
N PHE A 296 -14.05 4.42 23.70
CA PHE A 296 -14.74 5.18 24.75
C PHE A 296 -16.27 5.15 24.60
N SER A 297 -16.78 5.18 23.37
CA SER A 297 -18.22 5.09 23.08
C SER A 297 -18.80 3.70 23.39
N ARG A 298 -18.00 2.64 23.18
CA ARG A 298 -18.37 1.25 23.55
C ARG A 298 -18.35 1.04 25.06
N GLU A 299 -17.38 1.61 25.77
CA GLU A 299 -17.27 1.50 27.24
C GLU A 299 -18.32 2.34 27.99
N SER A 300 -18.77 3.45 27.41
CA SER A 300 -19.77 4.36 28.02
C SER A 300 -21.23 3.99 27.70
N SER A 301 -21.47 3.00 26.86
CA SER A 301 -22.82 2.48 26.59
C SER A 301 -23.22 1.47 27.68
N PRO A 302 -24.17 1.77 28.59
CA PRO A 302 -24.62 0.80 29.58
C PRO A 302 -25.33 -0.35 28.85
N ALA A 303 -24.96 -1.59 29.17
CA ALA A 303 -25.67 -2.78 28.71
C ALA A 303 -27.14 -2.71 29.19
N SER A 304 -28.03 -2.17 28.37
CA SER A 304 -29.45 -2.18 28.64
C SER A 304 -29.97 -3.60 28.39
N SER A 305 -30.27 -4.26 29.50
CA SER A 305 -31.13 -5.43 29.63
C SER A 305 -32.23 -5.50 28.56
N ALA A 306 -32.24 -6.59 27.79
CA ALA A 306 -33.42 -7.08 27.13
C ALA A 306 -33.64 -8.53 27.57
N SER A 307 -34.33 -8.70 28.69
CA SER A 307 -35.10 -9.90 28.97
C SER A 307 -36.33 -9.88 28.07
N ALA A 308 -36.37 -10.77 27.08
CA ALA A 308 -37.61 -11.21 26.44
C ALA A 308 -37.40 -12.64 25.96
N ALA A 309 -37.39 -13.58 26.91
CA ALA A 309 -37.65 -14.97 26.61
C ALA A 309 -39.15 -15.07 26.26
N VAL A 310 -39.44 -15.21 24.98
CA VAL A 310 -40.71 -15.75 24.49
C VAL A 310 -40.47 -17.24 24.29
N GLU A 311 -41.06 -18.05 25.17
CA GLU A 311 -41.25 -19.48 24.95
C GLU A 311 -42.23 -19.69 23.78
N CYS A 312 -41.84 -20.49 22.79
CA CYS A 312 -42.78 -21.37 22.10
C CYS A 312 -42.04 -22.50 21.36
N SER A 313 -42.22 -23.71 21.90
CA SER A 313 -42.49 -24.98 21.20
C SER A 313 -41.46 -25.55 20.23
N GLU A 314 -40.94 -26.72 20.62
CA GLU A 314 -40.31 -27.73 19.75
C GLU A 314 -41.24 -28.17 18.62
N ASP A 315 -40.67 -28.43 17.43
CA ASP A 315 -41.08 -29.58 16.62
C ASP A 315 -39.89 -30.12 15.80
N HIS A 316 -39.75 -31.45 15.85
CA HIS A 316 -38.71 -32.26 15.23
C HIS A 316 -38.90 -32.40 13.71
N SER A 317 -37.82 -32.43 12.93
CA SER A 317 -37.60 -33.38 11.82
C SER A 317 -36.30 -33.09 11.05
N ASP A 318 -35.23 -33.77 11.50
CA ASP A 318 -34.37 -34.66 10.72
C ASP A 318 -33.50 -34.18 9.52
N SER A 319 -32.20 -34.45 9.72
CA SER A 319 -31.28 -35.19 8.82
C SER A 319 -30.38 -34.48 7.80
N LEU A 320 -29.10 -34.41 8.22
CA LEU A 320 -27.84 -34.91 7.60
C LEU A 320 -26.77 -33.80 7.43
N HIS A 321 -25.81 -33.59 8.35
CA HIS A 321 -24.61 -34.42 8.70
C HIS A 321 -23.85 -34.90 7.45
N MET A 322 -22.53 -34.78 7.28
CA MET A 322 -21.35 -34.70 8.18
C MET A 322 -20.24 -33.89 7.46
N ILE A 323 -19.47 -33.00 8.08
CA ILE A 323 -18.31 -33.24 8.97
C ILE A 323 -17.33 -34.27 8.42
N TRP A 324 -16.09 -33.85 8.16
CA TRP A 324 -14.88 -34.51 8.68
C TRP A 324 -13.84 -33.42 9.02
N THR A 325 -13.67 -33.18 10.32
CA THR A 325 -12.39 -33.03 11.04
C THR A 325 -11.45 -34.19 10.64
N GLU A 326 -10.11 -34.14 10.72
CA GLU A 326 -9.25 -33.76 11.83
C GLU A 326 -7.76 -33.91 11.41
N CYS A 327 -6.89 -33.20 12.12
CA CYS A 327 -5.49 -33.47 12.53
C CYS A 327 -4.73 -34.70 11.97
N ASP A 328 -3.46 -34.54 11.55
CA ASP A 328 -2.27 -34.73 12.41
C ASP A 328 -0.93 -34.80 11.63
N ILE A 329 0.14 -34.33 12.30
CA ILE A 329 1.61 -34.38 12.06
C ILE A 329 2.24 -33.32 11.14
#